data_AF-A0A7W4C788-F1
#
_entry.id   AF-A0A7W4C788-F1
#
_cell.length_a   1.000
_cell.length_b   1.000
_cell.length_c   1.000
_cell.angle_alpha   90.00
_cell.angle_beta   90.00
_cell.angle_gamma   90.00
#
_symmetry.space_group_name_H-M   'P 1'
#
loop_
_entity.id
_entity.type
_entity.pdbx_description
1 polymer ?
#
loop_
_entity_poly.entity_id
_entity_poly.type
_entity_poly.pdbx_seq_one_letter_code
_entity_poly.pdbx_strand_id
1 'polypeptide(L)'
;MGQARKDLLFTCISEDHRENVQDVMCHILEHLKAQSVSGNFAVNTLNNYLSSLSYIVRYWGSSNFSLLSKDKEWKKLKDNLRGHYAHSSLRQIGITLNKLSELCIIEGQYFSEIDCRALRAADKPDKQHIALPINIHAQILAQVYNTVEKYHPHRHAISEVMKAGFERLSIEKEIELAKGTYDESNPRFRKNVDGRVQTFTRQLAKVKGIPDFHYRLDGCV
;
A
#
# COMPACT_ATOMS: atom_id res chain seq x y z
N MET A 1 22.32 6.27 6.34
CA MET A 1 21.20 5.93 5.43
C MET A 1 20.00 6.77 5.84
N GLY A 2 19.66 7.80 5.07
CA GLY A 2 18.46 8.60 5.33
C GLY A 2 17.24 7.82 4.87
N GLN A 3 16.33 7.47 5.77
CA GLN A 3 15.02 6.93 5.37
C GLN A 3 14.31 7.98 4.52
N ALA A 4 13.76 7.56 3.38
CA ALA A 4 12.94 8.44 2.54
C ALA A 4 11.80 9.02 3.39
N ARG A 5 11.64 10.35 3.32
CA ARG A 5 10.53 11.05 3.98
C ARG A 5 9.22 10.45 3.47
N LYS A 6 8.41 9.92 4.39
CA LYS A 6 7.08 9.39 4.10
C LYS A 6 6.06 10.38 4.62
N ASP A 7 5.40 11.07 3.70
CA ASP A 7 4.34 12.01 4.04
C ASP A 7 2.98 11.29 4.18
N LEU A 8 2.14 11.78 5.08
CA LEU A 8 0.75 11.34 5.25
C LEU A 8 -0.17 12.35 4.58
N LEU A 9 -1.01 11.88 3.66
CA LEU A 9 -1.93 12.72 2.90
C LEU A 9 -3.35 12.61 3.47
N PHE A 10 -3.93 13.75 3.88
CA PHE A 10 -5.29 13.85 4.44
C PHE A 10 -6.35 14.15 3.36
N THR A 11 -6.03 13.91 2.09
CA THR A 11 -6.89 14.23 0.94
C THR A 11 -8.19 13.42 0.90
N CYS A 12 -8.25 12.30 1.63
CA CYS A 12 -9.45 11.47 1.75
C CYS A 12 -10.51 12.01 2.73
N ILE A 13 -10.27 13.18 3.32
CA ILE A 13 -11.14 13.83 4.32
C ILE A 13 -11.53 15.20 3.78
N SER A 14 -12.82 15.52 3.87
CA SER A 14 -13.34 16.85 3.51
C SER A 14 -12.67 17.94 4.36
N GLU A 15 -12.52 19.13 3.77
CA GLU A 15 -11.88 20.27 4.44
C GLU A 15 -12.51 20.55 5.81
N ASP A 16 -13.84 20.50 5.90
CA ASP A 16 -14.64 20.75 7.12
C ASP A 16 -14.29 19.84 8.31
N HIS A 17 -13.68 18.68 8.04
CA HIS A 17 -13.36 17.69 9.07
C HIS A 17 -11.86 17.50 9.26
N ARG A 18 -11.03 18.09 8.38
CA ARG A 18 -9.60 17.80 8.31
C ARG A 18 -8.84 18.21 9.56
N GLU A 19 -9.10 19.41 10.07
CA GLU A 19 -8.42 19.95 11.25
C GLU A 19 -8.62 19.04 12.48
N ASN A 20 -9.87 18.69 12.78
CA ASN A 20 -10.19 17.79 13.89
C ASN A 20 -9.56 16.41 13.73
N VAL A 21 -9.48 15.88 12.50
CA VAL A 21 -8.84 14.58 12.28
C VAL A 21 -7.32 14.68 12.40
N GLN A 22 -6.71 15.78 11.97
CA GLN A 22 -5.28 16.03 12.15
C GLN A 22 -4.91 16.12 13.63
N ASP A 23 -5.71 16.82 14.43
CA ASP A 23 -5.54 16.93 15.87
C ASP A 23 -5.57 15.56 16.57
N VAL A 24 -6.60 14.75 16.29
CA VAL A 24 -6.69 13.38 16.80
C VAL A 24 -5.52 12.51 16.33
N MET A 25 -5.09 12.66 15.08
CA MET A 25 -3.94 11.93 14.56
C MET A 25 -2.64 12.34 15.25
N CYS A 26 -2.49 13.61 15.65
CA CYS A 26 -1.37 14.08 16.46
C CYS A 26 -1.36 13.40 17.84
N HIS A 27 -2.51 13.31 18.52
CA HIS A 27 -2.61 12.60 19.79
C HIS A 27 -2.29 11.11 19.67
N ILE A 28 -2.78 10.43 18.62
CA ILE A 28 -2.43 9.03 18.33
C ILE A 28 -0.92 8.90 18.10
N LEU A 29 -0.32 9.82 17.34
CA LEU A 29 1.11 9.83 17.04
C LEU A 29 1.96 9.99 18.30
N GLU A 30 1.62 10.94 19.16
CA GLU A 30 2.32 11.19 20.43
C GLU A 30 2.25 9.97 21.34
N HIS A 31 1.08 9.36 21.45
CA HIS A 31 0.90 8.15 22.23
C HIS A 31 1.70 6.96 21.69
N LEU A 32 1.74 6.77 20.36
CA LEU A 32 2.57 5.72 19.74
C LEU A 32 4.06 5.96 19.95
N LYS A 33 4.51 7.22 19.90
CA LYS A 33 5.90 7.59 20.21
C LYS A 33 6.23 7.30 21.67
N ALA A 34 5.34 7.64 22.60
CA ALA A 34 5.53 7.40 24.03
C ALA A 34 5.61 5.90 24.38
N GLN A 35 4.88 5.04 23.66
CA GLN A 35 4.92 3.59 23.84
C GLN A 35 6.15 2.91 23.21
N SER A 36 6.85 3.59 22.30
CA SER A 36 7.99 3.01 21.58
C SER A 36 9.29 3.35 22.29
N VAL A 37 10.04 2.32 22.73
CA VAL A 37 11.37 2.48 23.34
C VAL A 37 12.35 3.23 22.44
N SER A 38 12.19 3.11 21.11
CA SER A 38 13.07 3.75 20.13
C SER A 38 12.45 4.97 19.44
N GLY A 39 11.22 5.34 19.80
CA GLY A 39 10.43 6.36 19.10
C GLY A 39 10.00 5.99 17.67
N ASN A 40 10.33 4.78 17.20
CA ASN A 40 10.00 4.30 15.87
C ASN A 40 8.63 3.62 15.85
N PHE A 41 7.86 3.86 14.80
CA PHE A 41 6.59 3.20 14.51
C PHE A 41 6.40 3.10 12.99
N ALA A 42 5.53 2.19 12.54
CA ALA A 42 5.29 2.01 11.10
C ALA A 42 4.33 3.09 10.57
N VAL A 43 4.72 3.76 9.48
CA VAL A 43 3.84 4.74 8.78
C VAL A 43 2.53 4.10 8.31
N ASN A 44 2.57 2.80 7.97
CA ASN A 44 1.36 2.05 7.61
C ASN A 44 0.34 1.99 8.75
N THR A 45 0.79 1.98 10.01
CA THR A 45 -0.08 2.04 11.18
C THR A 45 -0.85 3.37 11.22
N LEU A 46 -0.18 4.50 10.95
CA LEU A 46 -0.85 5.80 10.86
C LEU A 46 -1.81 5.88 9.68
N ASN A 47 -1.44 5.34 8.51
CA ASN A 47 -2.36 5.26 7.36
C ASN A 47 -3.62 4.44 7.67
N ASN A 48 -3.49 3.37 8.45
CA ASN A 48 -4.64 2.57 8.86
C ASN A 48 -5.56 3.36 9.80
N TYR A 49 -5.02 4.10 10.77
CA TYR A 49 -5.82 4.99 11.62
C TYR A 49 -6.51 6.08 10.80
N LEU A 50 -5.79 6.75 9.91
CA LEU A 50 -6.33 7.79 9.03
C LEU A 50 -7.48 7.28 8.16
N SER A 51 -7.30 6.09 7.56
CA SER A 51 -8.35 5.45 6.74
C SER A 51 -9.59 5.15 7.58
N SER A 52 -9.41 4.59 8.78
CA SER A 52 -10.51 4.34 9.71
C SER A 52 -11.23 5.62 10.15
N LEU A 53 -10.49 6.69 10.47
CA LEU A 53 -11.07 7.99 10.85
C LEU A 53 -11.87 8.59 9.69
N SER A 54 -11.36 8.52 8.46
CA SER A 54 -12.10 8.92 7.25
C SER A 54 -13.42 8.16 7.14
N TYR A 55 -13.42 6.84 7.38
CA TYR A 55 -14.65 6.04 7.38
C TYR A 55 -15.61 6.44 8.50
N ILE A 56 -15.12 6.63 9.72
CA ILE A 56 -15.94 7.06 10.86
C ILE A 56 -16.62 8.39 10.55
N VAL A 57 -15.85 9.40 10.12
CA VAL A 57 -16.36 10.72 9.78
C VAL A 57 -17.39 10.62 8.65
N ARG A 58 -17.12 9.82 7.61
CA ARG A 58 -18.02 9.67 6.47
C ARG A 58 -19.40 9.10 6.84
N TYR A 59 -19.45 8.08 7.70
CA TYR A 59 -20.73 7.45 8.08
C TYR A 59 -21.40 8.10 9.29
N TRP A 60 -20.63 8.75 10.16
CA TRP A 60 -21.19 9.47 11.30
C TRP A 60 -21.67 10.88 10.94
N GLY A 61 -20.98 11.53 10.00
CA GLY A 61 -21.26 12.88 9.51
C GLY A 61 -20.75 13.99 10.43
N SER A 62 -19.78 13.70 11.30
CA SER A 62 -19.17 14.66 12.23
C SER A 62 -17.71 14.27 12.48
N SER A 63 -16.92 15.22 12.98
CA SER A 63 -15.52 15.03 13.35
C SER A 63 -15.22 15.41 14.81
N ASN A 64 -16.23 15.75 15.61
CA ASN A 64 -16.06 16.01 17.03
C ASN A 64 -16.16 14.72 17.86
N PHE A 65 -15.09 13.92 17.86
CA PHE A 65 -15.09 12.55 18.42
C PHE A 65 -15.57 12.44 19.88
N SER A 66 -15.49 13.50 20.69
CA SER A 66 -16.03 13.52 22.07
C SER A 66 -17.55 13.26 22.13
N LEU A 67 -18.28 13.58 21.06
CA LEU A 67 -19.72 13.32 20.97
C LEU A 67 -20.03 11.82 20.90
N LEU A 68 -19.08 10.98 20.47
CA LEU A 68 -19.26 9.53 20.40
C LEU A 68 -19.41 8.90 21.79
N SER A 69 -19.04 9.58 22.87
CA SER A 69 -19.33 9.13 24.24
C SER A 69 -20.84 9.05 24.52
N LYS A 70 -21.67 9.77 23.74
CA LYS A 70 -23.13 9.75 23.87
C LYS A 70 -23.71 8.55 23.12
N ASP A 71 -24.52 7.73 23.81
CA ASP A 71 -25.17 6.54 23.25
C ASP A 71 -25.91 6.79 21.93
N LYS A 72 -26.56 7.95 21.82
CA LYS A 72 -27.30 8.35 20.60
C LYS A 72 -26.37 8.44 19.38
N GLU A 73 -25.22 9.09 19.54
CA GLU A 73 -24.25 9.26 18.47
C GLU A 73 -23.51 7.96 18.16
N TRP A 74 -23.19 7.20 19.20
CA TRP A 74 -22.61 5.86 19.05
C TRP A 74 -23.51 4.92 18.27
N LYS A 75 -24.80 4.87 18.62
CA LYS A 75 -25.80 4.07 17.92
C LYS A 75 -25.96 4.53 16.47
N LYS A 76 -26.03 5.84 16.23
CA LYS A 76 -26.10 6.41 14.87
C LYS A 76 -24.91 5.98 14.02
N LEU A 77 -23.68 6.05 14.54
CA LEU A 77 -22.49 5.57 13.83
C LEU A 77 -22.61 4.07 13.48
N LYS A 78 -22.99 3.22 14.44
CA LYS A 78 -23.12 1.77 14.20
C LYS A 78 -24.19 1.44 13.17
N ASP A 79 -25.35 2.10 13.26
CA ASP A 79 -26.44 1.90 12.31
C ASP A 79 -26.04 2.33 10.89
N ASN A 80 -25.32 3.44 10.74
CA ASN A 80 -24.82 3.91 9.46
C ASN A 80 -23.63 3.09 8.91
N LEU A 81 -22.88 2.37 9.75
CA LEU A 81 -21.81 1.48 9.31
C LEU A 81 -22.31 0.10 8.85
N ARG A 82 -23.51 -0.29 9.27
CA ARG A 82 -24.07 -1.63 9.04
C ARG A 82 -24.13 -1.95 7.55
N GLY A 83 -23.60 -3.09 7.17
CA GLY A 83 -23.69 -3.62 5.81
C GLY A 83 -22.71 -3.03 4.81
N HIS A 84 -21.85 -2.08 5.19
CA HIS A 84 -20.94 -1.43 4.25
C HIS A 84 -19.58 -2.13 4.10
N TYR A 85 -19.12 -2.83 5.15
CA TYR A 85 -17.74 -3.28 5.26
C TYR A 85 -17.60 -4.77 5.58
N ALA A 86 -16.49 -5.35 5.12
CA ALA A 86 -16.06 -6.67 5.55
C ALA A 86 -15.63 -6.66 7.02
N HIS A 87 -15.58 -7.85 7.63
CA HIS A 87 -15.21 -8.00 9.04
C HIS A 87 -13.84 -7.38 9.35
N SER A 88 -12.82 -7.64 8.53
CA SER A 88 -11.47 -7.09 8.72
C SER A 88 -11.41 -5.56 8.73
N SER A 89 -12.21 -4.90 7.88
CA SER A 89 -12.30 -3.44 7.85
C SER A 89 -13.02 -2.89 9.09
N LEU A 90 -14.11 -3.53 9.53
CA LEU A 90 -14.81 -3.16 10.76
C LEU A 90 -13.92 -3.34 11.99
N ARG A 91 -13.10 -4.39 12.02
CA ARG A 91 -12.11 -4.61 13.08
C ARG A 91 -11.09 -3.48 13.12
N GLN A 92 -10.61 -3.01 11.98
CA GLN A 92 -9.68 -1.87 11.92
C GLN A 92 -10.32 -0.54 12.36
N ILE A 93 -11.61 -0.33 12.04
CA ILE A 93 -12.40 0.78 12.57
C ILE A 93 -12.54 0.67 14.09
N GLY A 94 -12.88 -0.52 14.60
CA GLY A 94 -12.99 -0.80 16.03
C GLY A 94 -11.68 -0.56 16.79
N ILE A 95 -10.54 -0.99 16.25
CA ILE A 95 -9.21 -0.68 16.81
C ILE A 95 -9.00 0.83 16.94
N THR A 96 -9.43 1.60 15.95
CA THR A 96 -9.31 3.06 15.96
C THR A 96 -10.22 3.67 17.03
N LEU A 97 -11.49 3.26 17.10
CA LEU A 97 -12.43 3.74 18.12
C LEU A 97 -11.95 3.41 19.55
N ASN A 98 -11.44 2.19 19.75
CA ASN A 98 -10.90 1.78 21.05
C ASN A 98 -9.63 2.55 21.40
N LYS A 99 -8.78 2.86 20.40
CA LYS A 99 -7.62 3.74 20.62
C LYS A 99 -8.06 5.15 21.04
N LEU A 100 -9.14 5.69 20.48
CA LEU A 100 -9.70 6.97 20.94
C LEU A 100 -10.20 6.89 22.39
N SER A 101 -10.72 5.73 22.81
CA SER A 101 -11.09 5.51 24.21
C SER A 101 -9.86 5.40 25.12
N GLU A 102 -8.79 4.73 24.69
CA GLU A 102 -7.51 4.69 25.41
C GLU A 102 -6.86 6.09 25.57
N LEU A 103 -7.12 6.99 24.62
CA LEU A 103 -6.69 8.39 24.67
C LEU A 103 -7.66 9.29 25.48
N CYS A 104 -8.70 8.73 26.09
CA CYS A 104 -9.75 9.45 26.81
C CYS A 104 -10.51 10.49 25.95
N ILE A 105 -10.51 10.32 24.62
CA ILE A 105 -11.31 11.16 23.70
C ILE A 105 -12.77 10.67 23.69
N ILE A 106 -12.96 9.36 23.81
CA ILE A 106 -14.28 8.71 23.92
C ILE A 106 -14.37 8.01 25.28
N GLU A 107 -15.43 8.30 26.01
CA GLU A 107 -15.66 7.74 27.35
C GLU A 107 -16.85 6.78 27.32
N GLY A 108 -16.72 5.66 28.04
CA GLY A 108 -17.83 4.71 28.27
C GLY A 108 -18.28 3.87 27.06
N GLN A 109 -17.66 4.04 25.89
CA GLN A 109 -17.98 3.26 24.69
C GLN A 109 -16.82 2.35 24.30
N TYR A 110 -17.17 1.16 23.79
CA TYR A 110 -16.19 0.19 23.31
C TYR A 110 -16.74 -0.52 22.07
N PHE A 111 -15.89 -0.70 21.06
CA PHE A 111 -16.23 -1.42 19.84
C PHE A 111 -15.67 -2.84 19.90
N SER A 112 -16.56 -3.82 19.95
CA SER A 112 -16.20 -5.22 20.18
C SER A 112 -16.17 -6.06 18.91
N GLU A 113 -15.64 -7.28 19.04
CA GLU A 113 -15.72 -8.31 18.01
C GLU A 113 -17.18 -8.71 17.70
N ILE A 114 -18.08 -8.60 18.68
CA ILE A 114 -19.52 -8.85 18.48
C ILE A 114 -20.11 -7.78 17.56
N ASP A 115 -19.73 -6.51 17.73
CA ASP A 115 -20.15 -5.43 16.84
C ASP A 115 -19.63 -5.66 15.41
N CYS A 116 -18.37 -6.11 15.25
CA CYS A 116 -17.82 -6.46 13.93
C CYS A 116 -18.68 -7.49 13.19
N ARG A 117 -19.11 -8.54 13.88
CA ARG A 117 -19.96 -9.60 13.31
C ARG A 117 -21.38 -9.12 13.03
N ALA A 118 -21.94 -8.28 13.90
CA ALA A 118 -23.29 -7.77 13.76
C ALA A 118 -23.43 -6.72 12.64
N LEU A 119 -22.37 -5.98 12.34
CA LEU A 119 -22.39 -4.87 11.38
C LEU A 119 -21.82 -5.24 10.00
N ARG A 120 -21.20 -6.41 9.84
CA ARG A 120 -20.56 -6.81 8.56
C ARG A 120 -21.55 -6.89 7.40
N ALA A 121 -21.04 -6.60 6.21
CA ALA A 121 -21.73 -6.84 4.96
C ALA A 121 -21.86 -8.35 4.68
N ALA A 122 -23.04 -8.81 4.27
CA ALA A 122 -23.31 -10.23 4.02
C ALA A 122 -22.60 -10.75 2.77
N ASP A 123 -22.32 -9.87 1.81
CA ASP A 123 -21.70 -10.15 0.51
C ASP A 123 -20.16 -10.11 0.54
N LYS A 124 -19.55 -9.79 1.70
CA LYS A 124 -18.10 -9.67 1.86
C LYS A 124 -17.56 -10.76 2.80
N PRO A 125 -17.40 -12.01 2.33
CA PRO A 125 -16.86 -13.08 3.14
C PRO A 125 -15.38 -12.82 3.48
N ASP A 126 -14.97 -13.35 4.62
CA ASP A 126 -13.56 -13.34 5.00
C ASP A 126 -12.75 -14.25 4.08
N LYS A 127 -11.57 -13.78 3.68
CA LYS A 127 -10.63 -14.59 2.92
C LYS A 127 -10.00 -15.61 3.87
N GLN A 128 -10.20 -16.90 3.60
CA GLN A 128 -9.48 -17.95 4.29
C GLN A 128 -8.12 -18.15 3.62
N HIS A 129 -7.04 -17.91 4.38
CA HIS A 129 -5.70 -18.28 3.95
C HIS A 129 -5.52 -19.78 4.20
N ILE A 130 -5.43 -20.58 3.13
CA ILE A 130 -5.05 -21.98 3.21
C ILE A 130 -3.53 -22.10 3.08
N ALA A 131 -2.93 -23.01 3.85
CA ALA A 131 -1.54 -23.38 3.64
C ALA A 131 -1.38 -23.98 2.23
N LEU A 132 -0.25 -23.70 1.58
CA LEU A 132 0.04 -24.30 0.27
C LEU A 132 0.16 -25.83 0.44
N PRO A 133 -0.64 -26.62 -0.29
CA PRO A 133 -0.48 -28.06 -0.37
C PRO A 133 0.95 -28.45 -0.79
N ILE A 134 1.45 -29.57 -0.26
CA ILE A 134 2.85 -29.98 -0.42
C ILE A 134 3.26 -30.17 -1.89
N ASN A 135 2.34 -30.64 -2.73
CA ASN A 135 2.55 -30.80 -4.17
C ASN A 135 2.74 -29.45 -4.88
N ILE A 136 1.95 -28.44 -4.54
CA ILE A 136 2.09 -27.08 -5.09
C ILE A 136 3.42 -26.47 -4.64
N HIS A 137 3.76 -26.61 -3.36
CA HIS A 137 5.03 -26.13 -2.84
C HIS A 137 6.24 -26.77 -3.55
N ALA A 138 6.21 -28.11 -3.74
CA ALA A 138 7.27 -28.83 -4.45
C ALA A 138 7.39 -28.39 -5.92
N GLN A 139 6.25 -28.15 -6.60
CA GLN A 139 6.25 -27.64 -7.98
C GLN A 139 6.88 -26.25 -8.08
N ILE A 140 6.56 -25.34 -7.15
CA ILE A 140 7.16 -24.01 -7.10
C ILE A 140 8.67 -24.13 -6.87
N LEU A 141 9.11 -24.96 -5.92
CA LEU A 141 10.53 -25.18 -5.66
C LEU A 141 11.28 -25.73 -6.88
N ALA A 142 10.69 -26.71 -7.58
CA ALA A 142 11.27 -27.26 -8.80
C ALA A 142 11.41 -26.19 -9.89
N GLN A 143 10.41 -25.31 -10.05
CA GLN A 143 10.49 -24.19 -11.00
C GLN A 143 11.59 -23.19 -10.62
N VAL A 144 11.70 -22.84 -9.35
CA VAL A 144 12.77 -21.96 -8.85
C VAL A 144 14.14 -22.58 -9.09
N TYR A 145 14.30 -23.86 -8.75
CA TYR A 145 15.54 -24.61 -8.95
C TYR A 145 15.96 -24.61 -10.43
N ASN A 146 15.05 -24.99 -11.34
CA ASN A 146 15.29 -24.99 -12.78
C ASN A 146 15.65 -23.60 -13.31
N THR A 147 15.04 -22.55 -12.76
CA THR A 147 15.35 -21.16 -13.11
C THR A 147 16.77 -20.79 -12.70
N VAL A 148 17.19 -21.15 -11.48
CA VAL A 148 18.54 -20.91 -11.00
C VAL A 148 19.57 -21.66 -11.84
N GLU A 149 19.36 -22.95 -12.09
CA GLU A 149 20.26 -23.74 -12.95
C GLU A 149 20.39 -23.15 -14.35
N LYS A 150 19.27 -22.72 -14.95
CA LYS A 150 19.25 -22.12 -16.28
C LYS A 150 20.02 -20.80 -16.36
N TYR A 151 19.91 -19.93 -15.35
CA TYR A 151 20.41 -18.55 -15.45
C TYR A 151 21.69 -18.27 -14.66
N HIS A 152 22.02 -19.06 -13.63
CA HIS A 152 23.21 -18.85 -12.81
C HIS A 152 24.54 -18.86 -13.60
N PRO A 153 24.74 -19.71 -14.63
CA PRO A 153 25.91 -19.64 -15.50
C PRO A 153 26.03 -18.28 -16.22
N HIS A 154 24.90 -17.64 -16.54
CA HIS A 154 24.83 -16.38 -17.27
C HIS A 154 24.78 -15.13 -16.35
N ARG A 155 24.90 -15.28 -15.03
CA ARG A 155 24.71 -14.18 -14.05
C ARG A 155 25.50 -12.92 -14.36
N HIS A 156 26.75 -13.06 -14.79
CA HIS A 156 27.63 -11.93 -15.12
C HIS A 156 27.20 -11.26 -16.43
N ALA A 157 26.88 -12.06 -17.45
CA ALA A 157 26.37 -11.57 -18.72
C ALA A 157 25.03 -10.82 -18.55
N ILE A 158 24.15 -11.34 -17.69
CA ILE A 158 22.89 -10.68 -17.31
C ILE A 158 23.20 -9.31 -16.68
N SER A 159 24.13 -9.25 -15.73
CA SER A 159 24.53 -7.99 -15.09
C SER A 159 25.07 -6.97 -16.08
N GLU A 160 25.90 -7.39 -17.05
CA GLU A 160 26.42 -6.53 -18.10
C GLU A 160 25.31 -5.99 -19.01
N VAL A 161 24.41 -6.86 -19.47
CA VAL A 161 23.28 -6.50 -20.32
C VAL A 161 22.34 -5.52 -19.61
N MET A 162 22.08 -5.75 -18.32
CA MET A 162 21.28 -4.86 -17.49
C MET A 162 21.91 -3.48 -17.33
N LYS A 163 23.22 -3.43 -17.05
CA LYS A 163 23.97 -2.17 -16.95
C LYS A 163 23.89 -1.37 -18.26
N ALA A 164 24.17 -2.02 -19.39
CA ALA A 164 24.07 -1.39 -20.71
C ALA A 164 22.64 -0.94 -21.03
N GLY A 165 21.63 -1.69 -20.58
CA GLY A 165 20.22 -1.31 -20.70
C GLY A 165 19.88 -0.01 -19.95
N PHE A 166 20.38 0.16 -18.73
CA PHE A 166 20.19 1.40 -17.95
C PHE A 166 20.93 2.59 -18.57
N GLU A 167 22.16 2.39 -19.03
CA GLU A 167 22.89 3.44 -19.76
C GLU A 167 22.14 3.86 -21.03
N ARG A 168 21.60 2.89 -21.79
CA ARG A 168 20.79 3.17 -22.97
C ARG A 168 19.49 3.88 -22.63
N LEU A 169 18.85 3.57 -21.51
CA LEU A 169 17.63 4.23 -21.05
C LEU A 169 17.86 5.73 -20.86
N SER A 170 18.94 6.13 -20.19
CA SER A 170 19.26 7.55 -19.99
C SER A 170 19.46 8.27 -21.32
N ILE A 171 20.21 7.67 -22.23
CA ILE A 171 20.46 8.24 -23.57
C ILE A 171 19.17 8.38 -24.38
N GLU A 172 18.31 7.35 -24.39
CA GLU A 172 17.06 7.38 -25.17
C GLU A 172 16.05 8.38 -24.60
N LYS A 173 16.06 8.64 -23.29
CA LYS A 173 15.27 9.71 -22.66
C LYS A 173 15.73 11.08 -23.15
N GLU A 174 17.04 11.35 -23.13
CA GLU A 174 17.60 12.62 -23.63
C GLU A 174 17.27 12.84 -25.11
N ILE A 175 17.39 11.79 -25.93
CA ILE A 175 17.02 11.84 -27.36
C ILE A 175 15.53 12.14 -27.54
N GLU A 176 14.66 11.49 -26.78
CA GLU A 176 13.21 11.70 -26.92
C GLU A 176 12.78 13.09 -26.45
N LEU A 177 13.41 13.63 -25.40
CA LEU A 177 13.23 15.01 -24.95
C LEU A 177 13.71 16.01 -26.00
N ALA A 178 14.88 15.77 -26.61
CA ALA A 178 15.44 16.65 -27.64
C ALA A 178 14.57 16.76 -28.90
N LYS A 179 13.72 15.76 -29.19
CA LYS A 179 12.74 15.84 -30.29
C LYS A 179 11.59 16.81 -30.01
N GLY A 180 11.39 17.24 -28.76
CA GLY A 180 10.35 18.19 -28.36
C GLY A 180 8.91 17.76 -28.65
N THR A 181 8.67 16.48 -28.98
CA THR A 181 7.36 16.00 -29.44
C THR A 181 6.44 15.64 -28.28
N TYR A 182 6.99 15.08 -27.20
CA TYR A 182 6.25 14.64 -26.02
C TYR A 182 7.09 14.91 -24.77
N ASP A 183 6.44 15.34 -23.69
CA ASP A 183 7.04 15.43 -22.34
C ASP A 183 7.06 14.05 -21.64
N GLU A 184 7.87 13.89 -20.60
CA GLU A 184 8.00 12.65 -19.81
C GLU A 184 6.66 12.18 -19.21
N SER A 185 5.78 13.13 -18.90
CA SER A 185 4.44 12.85 -18.38
C SER A 185 3.52 12.15 -19.39
N ASN A 186 3.86 12.20 -20.69
CA ASN A 186 3.05 11.63 -21.74
C ASN A 186 3.26 10.09 -21.85
N PRO A 187 2.19 9.28 -21.85
CA PRO A 187 2.31 7.82 -22.02
C PRO A 187 3.05 7.39 -23.30
N ARG A 188 3.00 8.19 -24.37
CA ARG A 188 3.70 7.90 -25.64
C ARG A 188 5.21 8.05 -25.52
N PHE A 189 5.68 9.02 -24.72
CA PHE A 189 7.11 9.20 -24.45
C PHE A 189 7.71 7.93 -23.86
N ARG A 190 7.10 7.43 -22.78
CA ARG A 190 7.54 6.22 -22.09
C ARG A 190 7.49 5.00 -23.01
N LYS A 191 6.40 4.81 -23.75
CA LYS A 191 6.25 3.70 -24.69
C LYS A 191 7.37 3.66 -25.75
N ASN A 192 7.74 4.81 -26.31
CA ASN A 192 8.79 4.91 -27.34
C ASN A 192 10.18 4.63 -26.79
N VAL A 193 10.49 5.17 -25.61
CA VAL A 193 11.77 4.94 -24.92
C VAL A 193 11.88 3.47 -24.51
N ASP A 194 10.89 2.95 -23.81
CA ASP A 194 10.89 1.57 -23.31
C ASP A 194 10.99 0.55 -24.46
N GLY A 195 10.26 0.79 -25.57
CA GLY A 195 10.32 -0.09 -26.74
C GLY A 195 11.70 -0.18 -27.38
N ARG A 196 12.41 0.96 -27.50
CA ARG A 196 13.77 1.01 -28.05
C ARG A 196 14.78 0.33 -27.12
N VAL A 197 14.72 0.66 -25.84
CA VAL A 197 15.62 0.06 -24.83
C VAL A 197 15.40 -1.46 -24.75
N GLN A 198 14.15 -1.93 -24.70
CA GLN A 198 13.86 -3.37 -24.69
C GLN A 198 14.39 -4.08 -25.93
N THR A 199 14.29 -3.46 -27.11
CA THR A 199 14.80 -4.04 -28.36
C THR A 199 16.32 -4.18 -28.30
N PHE A 200 17.02 -3.12 -27.88
CA PHE A 200 18.47 -3.12 -27.68
C PHE A 200 18.90 -4.19 -26.68
N THR A 201 18.30 -4.22 -25.49
CA THR A 201 18.66 -5.15 -24.43
C THR A 201 18.41 -6.61 -24.84
N ARG A 202 17.30 -6.90 -25.56
CA ARG A 202 17.03 -8.26 -26.09
C ARG A 202 18.07 -8.69 -27.12
N GLN A 203 18.49 -7.79 -28.01
CA GLN A 203 19.53 -8.09 -28.99
C GLN A 203 20.87 -8.36 -28.30
N LEU A 204 21.24 -7.52 -27.34
CA LEU A 204 22.47 -7.68 -26.57
C LEU A 204 22.47 -9.00 -25.77
N ALA A 205 21.34 -9.36 -25.16
CA ALA A 205 21.19 -10.63 -24.45
C ALA A 205 21.37 -11.83 -25.36
N LYS A 206 20.84 -11.77 -26.60
CA LYS A 206 21.04 -12.82 -27.62
C LYS A 206 22.51 -12.96 -28.00
N VAL A 207 23.21 -11.84 -28.22
CA VAL A 207 24.65 -11.84 -28.53
C VAL A 207 25.47 -12.44 -27.38
N LYS A 208 25.08 -12.18 -26.14
CA LYS A 208 25.69 -12.73 -24.93
C LYS A 208 25.23 -14.16 -24.60
N GLY A 209 24.40 -14.78 -25.45
CA GLY A 209 23.96 -16.16 -25.31
C GLY A 209 23.04 -16.43 -24.11
N ILE A 210 22.30 -15.42 -23.62
CA ILE A 210 21.39 -15.58 -22.49
C ILE A 210 20.05 -16.14 -23.03
N PRO A 211 19.61 -17.34 -22.58
CA PRO A 211 18.39 -17.96 -23.09
C PRO A 211 17.16 -17.17 -22.60
N ASP A 212 16.13 -17.01 -23.43
CA ASP A 212 14.81 -16.45 -23.07
C ASP A 212 14.81 -15.17 -22.22
N PHE A 213 15.80 -14.29 -22.43
CA PHE A 213 15.95 -13.06 -21.64
C PHE A 213 14.77 -12.09 -21.85
N HIS A 214 14.05 -11.80 -20.76
CA HIS A 214 12.98 -10.81 -20.73
C HIS A 214 13.14 -9.89 -19.52
N TYR A 215 12.94 -8.60 -19.72
CA TYR A 215 13.07 -7.58 -18.69
C TYR A 215 12.06 -6.44 -18.93
N ARG A 216 11.49 -5.92 -17.85
CA ARG A 216 10.59 -4.76 -17.85
C ARG A 216 11.19 -3.60 -17.07
N LEU A 217 11.15 -2.42 -17.68
CA LEU A 217 11.72 -1.17 -17.16
C LEU A 217 10.82 -0.47 -16.12
N ASP A 218 9.63 -1.01 -15.86
CA ASP A 218 8.64 -0.46 -14.94
C ASP A 218 8.81 -0.92 -13.49
N GLY A 219 9.82 -1.76 -13.21
CA GLY A 219 10.09 -2.28 -11.88
C GLY A 219 9.01 -3.24 -11.35
N CYS A 220 8.09 -3.67 -12.20
CA CYS A 220 7.09 -4.69 -11.87
C CYS A 220 7.58 -6.05 -12.38
N VAL A 221 7.68 -7.01 -11.45
CA VAL A 221 8.02 -8.41 -11.73
C VAL A 221 6.89 -9.08 -12.51
#